data_AF-A0A530M6Y6-F1
#
_entry.id   AF-A0A530M6Y6-F1
#
_cell.length_a   1.000
_cell.length_b   1.000
_cell.length_c   1.000
_cell.angle_alpha   90.00
_cell.angle_beta   90.00
_cell.angle_gamma   90.00
#
_symmetry.space_group_name_H-M   'P 1'
#
loop_
_entity.id
_entity.type
_entity.pdbx_description
1 polymer ?
#
loop_
_entity_poly.entity_id
_entity_poly.type
_entity_poly.pdbx_seq_one_letter_code
_entity_poly.pdbx_strand_id
1 'polypeptide(L)'
;LLVLDEPTNDLDMETLELLQELVAGFAGTVILVSHDRDFLDRTVTSLIAPDGGGRWIEYAGGYSDMLAQRGENNIADPAYYERDPASFQKTIAALGKERATLAALEEEWLELEMLREEMEG
;
A
#
# COMPACT_ATOMS: atom_id res chain seq x y z
N LEU A 1 1.81 12.78 23.85
CA LEU A 1 0.73 12.35 22.94
C LEU A 1 0.25 13.59 22.22
N LEU A 2 0.42 13.64 20.90
CA LEU A 2 -0.03 14.72 20.03
C LEU A 2 -1.11 14.16 19.09
N VAL A 3 -2.19 14.89 18.86
CA VAL A 3 -3.26 14.49 17.91
C VAL A 3 -3.43 15.62 16.91
N LEU A 4 -3.31 15.31 15.62
CA LEU A 4 -3.43 16.26 14.52
C LEU A 4 -4.57 15.78 13.60
N ASP A 5 -5.57 16.63 13.40
CA ASP A 5 -6.71 16.36 12.54
C ASP A 5 -6.67 17.32 11.34
N GLU A 6 -6.57 16.75 10.14
CA GLU A 6 -6.40 17.43 8.86
C GLU A 6 -5.29 18.49 8.83
N PRO A 7 -4.05 18.19 9.29
CA PRO A 7 -2.99 19.18 9.31
C PRO A 7 -2.45 19.51 7.92
N THR A 8 -2.79 18.74 6.90
CA THR A 8 -2.41 18.99 5.50
C THR A 8 -3.26 20.04 4.82
N ASN A 9 -4.38 20.43 5.44
CA ASN A 9 -5.30 21.40 4.83
C ASN A 9 -4.64 22.79 4.75
N ASP A 10 -4.74 23.42 3.59
CA ASP A 10 -4.18 24.75 3.30
C ASP A 10 -2.65 24.87 3.46
N LEU A 11 -1.91 23.75 3.52
CA LEU A 11 -0.44 23.76 3.57
C LEU A 11 0.19 23.64 2.17
N ASP A 12 1.30 24.35 1.97
CA ASP A 12 2.19 24.16 0.83
C ASP A 12 3.18 23.00 1.07
N MET A 13 3.90 22.58 0.01
CA MET A 13 4.83 21.46 0.11
C MET A 13 5.98 21.72 1.10
N GLU A 14 6.46 22.97 1.20
CA GLU A 14 7.53 23.34 2.13
C GLU A 14 7.07 23.18 3.59
N THR A 15 5.86 23.61 3.92
CA THR A 15 5.31 23.45 5.27
C THR A 15 5.00 21.98 5.59
N LEU A 16 4.61 21.18 4.59
CA LEU A 16 4.42 19.73 4.75
C LEU A 16 5.72 19.00 5.07
N GLU A 17 6.85 19.38 4.46
CA GLU A 17 8.17 18.83 4.78
C GLU A 17 8.58 19.18 6.21
N LEU A 18 8.39 20.44 6.62
CA LEU A 18 8.67 20.85 8.00
C LEU A 18 7.81 20.08 9.02
N LEU A 19 6.52 19.87 8.71
CA LEU A 19 5.64 19.08 9.56
C LEU A 19 6.11 17.63 9.70
N GLN A 20 6.59 17.03 8.61
CA GLN A 20 7.19 15.68 8.63
C GLN A 20 8.41 15.63 9.55
N GLU A 21 9.33 16.59 9.45
CA GLU A 21 10.51 16.66 10.32
C GLU A 21 10.14 16.83 11.79
N LEU A 22 9.15 17.67 12.09
CA LEU A 22 8.65 17.88 13.45
C LEU A 22 8.01 16.61 14.03
N VAL A 23 7.23 15.89 13.23
CA VAL A 23 6.60 14.63 13.65
C VAL A 23 7.66 13.54 13.84
N ALA A 24 8.65 13.44 12.96
CA ALA A 24 9.76 12.50 13.08
C ALA A 24 10.66 12.79 14.29
N GLY A 25 10.84 14.07 14.63
CA GLY A 25 11.62 14.51 15.80
C GLY A 25 10.84 14.50 17.13
N PHE A 26 9.55 14.21 17.12
CA PHE A 26 8.73 14.22 18.32
C PHE A 26 8.97 12.97 19.18
N ALA A 27 9.50 13.14 20.39
CA ALA A 27 9.84 12.04 21.31
C ALA A 27 8.62 11.30 21.91
N GLY A 28 7.40 11.56 21.43
CA GLY A 28 6.17 10.94 21.92
C GLY A 28 5.33 10.34 20.79
N THR A 29 4.19 9.74 21.12
CA THR A 29 3.26 9.24 20.10
C THR A 29 2.50 10.39 19.45
N VAL A 30 2.45 10.39 18.12
CA VAL A 30 1.59 11.28 17.32
C VAL A 30 0.49 10.43 16.70
N ILE A 31 -0.76 10.85 16.87
CA ILE A 31 -1.92 10.32 16.15
C ILE A 31 -2.26 11.33 15.08
N LEU A 32 -2.24 10.89 13.83
CA LEU A 32 -2.47 11.72 12.66
C LEU A 32 -3.74 11.25 11.96
N VAL A 33 -4.64 12.18 11.68
CA VAL A 33 -5.83 11.97 10.85
C VAL A 33 -5.72 12.91 9.66
N SER A 34 -5.66 12.34 8.46
CA SER A 34 -5.62 13.09 7.21
C SER A 34 -6.24 12.25 6.09
N HIS A 35 -6.80 12.91 5.09
CA HIS A 35 -7.24 12.26 3.85
C HIS A 35 -6.16 12.21 2.77
N ASP A 36 -5.00 12.85 2.99
CA ASP A 36 -3.88 12.88 2.05
C ASP A 36 -3.05 11.59 2.13
N ARG A 37 -3.11 10.79 1.07
CA ARG A 37 -2.47 9.47 0.99
C ARG A 37 -0.95 9.55 0.93
N ASP A 38 -0.42 10.52 0.18
CA ASP A 38 1.02 10.67 -0.04
C ASP A 38 1.69 11.17 1.24
N PHE A 39 1.00 12.05 1.98
CA PHE A 39 1.44 12.51 3.28
C PHE A 39 1.43 11.39 4.34
N LEU A 40 0.35 10.60 4.38
CA LEU A 40 0.28 9.43 5.27
C LEU A 40 1.42 8.46 4.99
N ASP A 41 1.70 8.14 3.72
CA ASP A 41 2.79 7.23 3.32
C ASP A 41 4.17 7.67 3.80
N ARG A 42 4.41 8.98 3.85
CA ARG A 42 5.73 9.52 4.23
C ARG A 42 5.90 9.74 5.73
N THR A 43 4.79 9.90 6.46
CA THR A 43 4.82 10.39 7.85
C THR A 43 4.49 9.31 8.88
N VAL A 44 3.62 8.35 8.55
CA VAL A 44 3.12 7.38 9.53
C VAL A 44 3.96 6.10 9.54
N THR A 45 4.15 5.54 10.74
CA THR A 45 4.80 4.24 10.93
C THR A 45 3.81 3.08 10.96
N SER A 46 2.54 3.39 11.24
CA SER A 46 1.43 2.45 11.32
C SER A 46 0.13 3.18 10.97
N LEU A 47 -0.76 2.50 10.26
CA LEU A 47 -2.06 3.04 9.86
C LEU A 47 -3.19 2.18 10.42
N ILE A 48 -4.18 2.83 11.03
CA ILE A 48 -5.37 2.17 11.55
C ILE A 48 -6.53 2.41 10.58
N ALA A 49 -7.08 1.34 10.02
CA ALA A 49 -8.17 1.42 9.05
C ALA A 49 -9.32 0.45 9.38
N PRO A 50 -10.57 0.80 9.03
CA PRO A 50 -11.69 -0.09 9.22
C PRO A 50 -11.65 -1.23 8.20
N ASP A 51 -11.81 -2.46 8.70
CA ASP A 51 -11.90 -3.69 7.91
C ASP A 51 -13.21 -3.78 7.12
N GLY A 52 -14.18 -2.89 7.38
CA GLY A 52 -15.53 -2.91 6.79
C GLY A 52 -16.48 -3.91 7.46
N GLY A 53 -15.99 -4.74 8.39
CA GLY A 53 -16.79 -5.60 9.28
C GLY A 53 -17.04 -5.00 10.66
N GLY A 54 -16.84 -3.67 10.83
CA GLY A 54 -16.96 -2.97 12.11
C GLY A 54 -15.76 -3.10 13.05
N ARG A 55 -14.67 -3.74 12.60
CA ARG A 55 -13.39 -3.84 13.33
C ARG A 55 -12.37 -2.85 12.76
N TRP A 56 -11.48 -2.38 13.63
CA TRP A 56 -10.33 -1.56 13.27
C TRP A 56 -9.08 -2.45 13.28
N ILE A 57 -8.30 -2.38 12.21
CA ILE A 57 -7.06 -3.15 12.04
C ILE A 57 -5.91 -2.16 11.93
N GLU A 58 -4.83 -2.46 12.63
CA GLU A 58 -3.56 -1.76 12.52
C GLU A 58 -2.70 -2.43 11.45
N TYR A 59 -2.19 -1.64 10.52
CA TYR A 59 -1.28 -2.03 9.46
C TYR A 59 0.06 -1.36 9.73
N ALA A 60 1.16 -2.10 9.63
CA ALA A 60 2.50 -1.51 9.70
C ALA A 60 2.81 -0.81 8.37
N GLY A 61 3.34 0.41 8.44
CA GLY A 61 3.65 1.24 7.28
C GLY A 61 2.56 2.26 6.93
N GLY A 62 2.63 2.75 5.69
CA GLY A 62 1.80 3.81 5.14
C GLY A 62 0.42 3.35 4.64
N TYR A 63 -0.26 4.26 3.95
CA TYR A 63 -1.48 3.97 3.18
C TYR A 63 -1.25 2.96 2.06
N SER A 64 -0.15 3.04 1.32
CA SER A 64 0.20 2.08 0.26
C SER A 64 0.46 0.69 0.81
N ASP A 65 1.17 0.59 1.95
CA ASP A 65 1.42 -0.67 2.65
C ASP A 65 0.12 -1.28 3.17
N MET A 66 -0.77 -0.44 3.75
CA MET A 66 -2.12 -0.85 4.12
C MET A 66 -2.91 -1.36 2.92
N LEU A 67 -2.81 -0.70 1.75
CA LEU A 67 -3.53 -1.11 0.54
C LEU A 67 -3.04 -2.47 0.03
N ALA A 68 -1.72 -2.71 0.05
CA ALA A 68 -1.11 -3.98 -0.32
C ALA A 68 -1.53 -5.09 0.65
N GLN A 69 -1.35 -4.87 1.96
CA GLN A 69 -1.73 -5.84 3.00
C GLN A 69 -3.24 -6.10 3.01
N ARG A 70 -4.07 -5.08 2.78
CA ARG A 70 -5.52 -5.24 2.69
C ARG A 70 -5.91 -6.01 1.43
N GLY A 71 -5.23 -5.78 0.30
CA GLY A 71 -5.41 -6.54 -0.93
C GLY A 71 -5.10 -8.02 -0.73
N GLU A 72 -3.99 -8.34 -0.08
CA GLU A 72 -3.58 -9.72 0.23
C GLU A 72 -4.49 -10.38 1.28
N ASN A 73 -4.81 -9.67 2.36
CA ASN A 73 -5.67 -10.17 3.45
C ASN A 73 -7.12 -10.38 2.99
N ASN A 74 -7.63 -9.55 2.09
CA ASN A 74 -8.98 -9.74 1.54
C ASN A 74 -9.09 -11.04 0.73
N ILE A 75 -8.11 -11.36 -0.12
CA ILE A 75 -8.20 -12.57 -0.96
C ILE A 75 -8.05 -13.85 -0.13
N ALA A 76 -7.32 -13.77 0.99
CA ALA A 76 -7.13 -14.88 1.92
C ALA A 76 -8.32 -15.11 2.88
N ASP A 77 -9.23 -14.14 3.03
CA ASP A 77 -10.44 -14.26 3.85
C ASP A 77 -11.55 -15.04 3.12
N PRO A 78 -11.95 -16.24 3.60
CA PRO A 78 -13.03 -17.02 2.99
C PRO A 78 -14.37 -16.28 2.92
N ALA A 79 -14.60 -15.30 3.80
CA ALA A 79 -15.84 -14.53 3.87
C ALA A 79 -15.82 -13.27 2.99
N TYR A 80 -14.68 -12.93 2.37
CA TYR A 80 -14.57 -11.70 1.57
C TYR A 80 -15.43 -11.75 0.29
N TYR A 81 -15.55 -12.92 -0.35
CA TYR A 81 -16.47 -13.11 -1.48
C TYR A 81 -17.92 -12.84 -1.08
N GLU A 82 -18.35 -13.25 0.12
CA GLU A 82 -19.72 -13.07 0.60
C GLU A 82 -20.02 -11.62 0.97
N ARG A 83 -19.04 -10.91 1.54
CA ARG A 83 -19.19 -9.49 1.91
C ARG A 83 -19.17 -8.54 0.71
N ASP A 84 -18.28 -8.77 -0.25
CA ASP A 84 -18.11 -7.88 -1.41
C ASP A 84 -17.63 -8.64 -2.66
N PRO A 85 -18.56 -9.28 -3.40
CA PRO A 85 -18.24 -10.06 -4.60
C PRO A 85 -17.61 -9.24 -5.72
N ALA A 86 -17.98 -7.95 -5.85
CA ALA A 86 -17.51 -7.07 -6.91
C ALA A 86 -16.04 -6.68 -6.70
N SER A 87 -15.69 -6.33 -5.46
CA SER A 87 -14.30 -6.05 -5.07
C SER A 87 -13.42 -7.29 -5.21
N PHE A 88 -13.92 -8.47 -4.80
CA PHE A 88 -13.22 -9.75 -5.02
C PHE A 88 -12.92 -10.02 -6.49
N GLN A 89 -13.93 -9.92 -7.37
CA GLN A 89 -13.75 -10.15 -8.81
C GLN A 89 -12.72 -9.18 -9.42
N LYS A 90 -12.74 -7.91 -9.02
CA LYS A 90 -11.77 -6.91 -9.48
C LYS A 90 -10.36 -7.25 -9.05
N THR A 91 -10.18 -7.68 -7.80
CA THR A 91 -8.88 -8.07 -7.24
C THR A 91 -8.33 -9.33 -7.92
N ILE A 92 -9.17 -10.36 -8.13
CA ILE A 92 -8.79 -11.57 -8.87
C ILE A 92 -8.43 -11.26 -10.33
N ALA A 93 -9.17 -10.35 -10.98
CA ALA A 93 -8.87 -9.93 -12.35
C ALA A 93 -7.52 -9.16 -12.43
N ALA A 94 -7.24 -8.29 -11.46
CA ALA A 94 -5.97 -7.58 -11.36
C ALA A 94 -4.79 -8.55 -11.15
N LEU A 95 -4.93 -9.49 -10.22
CA LEU A 95 -3.92 -10.52 -9.95
C LEU A 95 -3.68 -11.42 -11.17
N GLY A 96 -4.74 -11.77 -11.90
CA GLY A 96 -4.63 -12.53 -13.14
C GLY A 96 -3.85 -11.79 -14.22
N LYS A 97 -4.05 -10.47 -14.34
CA LYS A 97 -3.30 -9.63 -15.28
C LYS A 97 -1.81 -9.57 -14.92
N GLU A 98 -1.50 -9.40 -13.64
CA GLU A 98 -0.12 -9.30 -13.16
C GLU A 98 0.64 -10.62 -13.33
N ARG A 99 -0.01 -11.76 -13.05
CA ARG A 99 0.54 -13.09 -13.33
C ARG A 99 0.81 -13.32 -14.82
N ALA A 100 -0.07 -12.83 -15.70
CA ALA A 100 0.15 -12.92 -17.14
C ALA A 100 1.34 -12.06 -17.60
N THR A 101 1.51 -10.87 -17.01
CA THR A 101 2.68 -10.02 -17.27
C THR A 101 3.98 -10.68 -16.79
N LEU A 102 3.97 -11.27 -15.60
CA LEU A 102 5.14 -11.99 -15.08
C LEU A 102 5.52 -13.17 -15.98
N ALA A 103 4.55 -13.98 -16.39
CA ALA A 103 4.79 -15.11 -17.29
C ALA A 103 5.40 -14.68 -18.64
N ALA A 104 4.94 -13.55 -19.19
CA ALA A 104 5.49 -13.01 -20.44
C ALA A 104 6.94 -12.53 -20.27
N LEU A 105 7.26 -11.88 -19.15
CA LEU A 105 8.63 -11.46 -18.83
C LEU A 105 9.56 -12.65 -18.59
N GLU A 106 9.05 -13.73 -17.98
CA GLU A 106 9.81 -14.97 -17.79
C GLU A 106 10.15 -15.64 -19.13
N GLU A 107 9.23 -15.64 -20.10
CA GLU A 107 9.46 -16.15 -21.45
C GLU A 107 10.51 -15.32 -22.21
N GLU A 108 10.40 -13.99 -22.18
CA GLU A 108 11.38 -13.09 -22.78
C GLU A 108 12.78 -13.27 -22.17
N TRP A 109 12.85 -13.44 -20.85
CA TRP A 109 14.12 -13.67 -20.16
C TRP A 109 14.77 -15.00 -20.57
N LEU A 110 13.99 -16.07 -20.74
CA LEU A 110 14.48 -17.37 -21.22
C LEU A 110 15.02 -17.29 -22.65
N GLU A 111 14.37 -16.55 -23.54
CA GLU A 111 14.85 -16.34 -24.91
C GLU A 111 16.21 -15.60 -24.92
N LEU A 112 16.33 -14.55 -24.11
CA LEU A 112 17.57 -13.78 -23.97
C LEU A 112 18.70 -14.61 -23.36
N GLU A 113 18.37 -15.48 -22.40
CA GLU A 113 19.32 -16.40 -21.78
C GLU A 113 19.88 -17.41 -22.81
N MET A 114 19.01 -18.00 -23.63
CA MET A 114 19.42 -18.92 -24.71
C MET A 114 20.29 -18.23 -25.76
N LEU A 115 19.93 -17.01 -26.16
CA LEU A 115 20.74 -16.19 -27.09
C LEU A 115 22.11 -15.85 -26.50
N ARG A 116 22.19 -15.57 -25.20
CA ARG A 116 23.47 -15.32 -24.53
C ARG A 116 24.35 -16.58 -24.55
N GLU A 117 23.79 -17.74 -24.24
CA GLU A 117 24.51 -19.02 -24.26
C GLU A 117 25.04 -19.37 -25.66
N GLU A 118 24.28 -19.09 -26.73
CA GLU A 118 24.70 -19.31 -28.12
C GLU A 118 25.86 -18.38 -28.56
N MET A 119 25.94 -17.16 -28.02
CA MET A 119 27.05 -16.24 -28.31
C MET A 119 28.30 -16.50 -27.46
N GLU A 120 28.15 -17.12 -26.29
CA GLU A 120 29.25 -17.43 -25.36
C GLU A 120 29.89 -18.82 -25.60
N GLY A 121 29.25 -19.69 -26.39
CA GLY A 121 29.76 -21.01 -26.82
C GLY A 121 30.47 -21.01 -28.16
#